data_AF-A0A925SJL1-F1
#
_entry.id   AF-A0A925SJL1-F1
#
_cell.length_a   1.000
_cell.length_b   1.000
_cell.length_c   1.000
_cell.angle_alpha   90.00
_cell.angle_beta   90.00
_cell.angle_gamma   90.00
#
_symmetry.space_group_name_H-M   'P 1'
#
loop_
_entity.id
_entity.type
_entity.pdbx_description
1 polymer ?
#
loop_
_entity_poly.entity_id
_entity_poly.type
_entity_poly.pdbx_seq_one_letter_code
_entity_poly.pdbx_strand_id
1 'polypeptide(L)' 'MQRLEAIVEAMESGDVPLADLLAKFEEGSKLLALCEQRLQSAELRIEQLKRAKDGSPVLETFAPSPRPEAD' A
#
# COMPACT_ATOMS: atom_id res chain seq x y z
N MET A 1 -5.06 -5.69 -9.27
CA MET A 1 -5.35 -7.07 -8.84
C MET A 1 -5.11 -8.05 -9.97
N GLN A 2 -5.80 -7.95 -11.11
CA GLN A 2 -5.63 -8.86 -12.28
C GLN A 2 -4.18 -9.19 -12.67
N ARG A 3 -3.27 -8.21 -12.65
CA ARG A 3 -1.85 -8.45 -12.96
C ARG A 3 -1.13 -9.29 -11.89
N LEU A 4 -1.40 -9.03 -10.61
CA LEU A 4 -0.81 -9.80 -9.51
C LEU A 4 -1.34 -11.24 -9.51
N GLU A 5 -2.64 -11.42 -9.76
CA GLU A 5 -3.28 -12.73 -9.90
C GLU A 5 -2.66 -13.53 -11.04
N ALA A 6 -2.48 -12.93 -12.22
CA ALA A 6 -1.82 -13.57 -13.36
C ALA A 6 -0.35 -13.95 -13.09
N ILE A 7 0.37 -13.16 -12.29
CA ILE A 7 1.75 -13.48 -11.88
C ILE A 7 1.76 -14.68 -10.94
N VAL A 8 0.86 -14.73 -9.96
CA VAL A 8 0.73 -15.84 -9.02
C VAL A 8 0.37 -17.12 -9.77
N GLU A 9 -0.66 -17.07 -10.61
CA GLU A 9 -1.10 -18.22 -11.43
C GLU A 9 0.04 -18.74 -12.32
N ALA A 10 0.79 -17.84 -12.96
CA ALA A 10 1.96 -18.24 -13.73
C ALA A 10 3.03 -18.90 -12.85
N MET A 11 3.36 -18.35 -11.68
CA MET A 11 4.36 -18.93 -10.78
C MET A 11 3.92 -20.29 -10.21
N GLU A 12 2.63 -20.47 -9.92
CA GLU A 12 2.06 -21.73 -9.40
C GLU A 12 1.98 -22.83 -10.46
N SER A 13 1.82 -22.47 -11.74
CA SER A 13 1.80 -23.44 -12.85
C SER A 13 3.11 -24.22 -13.00
N GLY A 14 4.23 -23.67 -12.52
CA GLY A 14 5.56 -24.28 -12.67
C GLY A 14 6.17 -24.14 -14.07
N ASP A 15 5.45 -23.57 -15.04
CA ASP A 15 5.89 -23.37 -16.42
C ASP A 15 6.83 -22.17 -16.61
N VAL A 16 7.19 -21.49 -15.51
CA VAL A 16 8.07 -20.32 -15.54
C VAL A 16 9.52 -20.76 -15.42
N PRO A 17 10.38 -20.43 -16.40
CA PRO A 17 11.81 -20.67 -16.30
C PRO A 17 12.39 -20.03 -15.03
N LEU A 18 13.36 -20.70 -14.41
CA LEU A 18 14.01 -20.20 -13.18
C LEU A 18 14.54 -18.77 -13.33
N ALA A 19 15.08 -18.43 -14.51
CA ALA A 19 15.57 -17.09 -14.83
C ALA A 19 14.48 -16.01 -14.75
N ASP A 20 13.22 -16.36 -15.06
CA ASP A 20 12.08 -15.44 -15.08
C ASP A 20 11.33 -15.41 -13.74
N LEU A 21 11.51 -16.41 -12.87
CA LEU A 21 10.88 -16.48 -11.55
C LEU A 21 11.28 -15.29 -10.67
N LEU A 22 12.55 -14.90 -10.70
CA LEU A 22 13.03 -13.77 -9.90
C LEU A 22 12.37 -12.46 -10.33
N ALA A 23 12.29 -12.21 -11.64
CA ALA A 23 11.65 -11.01 -12.19
C ALA A 23 10.16 -10.96 -11.85
N LYS A 24 9.45 -12.10 -11.97
CA LYS A 24 8.03 -12.18 -11.60
C LYS A 24 7.80 -11.99 -10.10
N PHE A 25 8.66 -12.55 -9.26
CA PHE A 25 8.60 -12.35 -7.81
C PHE A 25 8.78 -10.88 -7.42
N GLU A 26 9.75 -10.19 -8.03
CA GLU A 26 9.96 -8.76 -7.80
C GLU A 26 8.76 -7.92 -8.26
N GLU A 27 8.19 -8.23 -9.44
CA GLU A 27 6.99 -7.56 -9.93
C GLU A 27 5.80 -7.79 -8.98
N GLY A 28 5.57 -9.04 -8.58
CA GLY A 28 4.52 -9.41 -7.65
C GLY A 28 4.65 -8.70 -6.30
N SER A 29 5.87 -8.63 -5.75
CA SER A 29 6.16 -7.94 -4.49
C SER A 29 5.84 -6.44 -4.57
N LYS A 30 6.19 -5.78 -5.67
CA LYS A 30 5.86 -4.35 -5.89
C LYS A 30 4.36 -4.12 -5.98
N LEU A 31 3.65 -5.00 -6.69
CA LEU A 31 2.20 -4.92 -6.83
C LEU A 31 1.48 -5.18 -5.50
N LEU A 32 1.98 -6.12 -4.69
CA LEU A 32 1.45 -6.38 -3.35
C LEU A 32 1.58 -5.15 -2.45
N ALA A 33 2.77 -4.55 -2.38
CA ALA A 33 3.00 -3.34 -1.59
C ALA A 33 2.06 -2.18 -1.99
N LEU A 34 1.81 -2.02 -3.30
CA LEU A 34 0.85 -1.03 -3.80
C LEU A 34 -0.59 -1.33 -3.34
N CYS A 35 -0.98 -2.60 -3.29
CA CYS A 35 -2.32 -2.99 -2.84
C CYS A 35 -2.48 -2.72 -1.34
N GLU A 36 -1.48 -3.06 -0.54
CA GLU A 36 -1.46 -2.78 0.90
C GLU A 36 -1.58 -1.27 1.17
N GLN A 37 -0.83 -0.43 0.44
CA GLN A 37 -0.92 1.02 0.57
C GLN A 37 -2.33 1.54 0.25
N ARG A 38 -2.98 0.99 -0.77
CA ARG A 38 -4.37 1.37 -1.13
C ARG A 38 -5.36 0.94 -0.05
N LEU A 39 -5.19 -0.24 0.53
CA LEU A 39 -6.03 -0.72 1.63
C LEU A 39 -5.88 0.18 2.86
N GLN A 40 -4.66 0.51 3.27
CA GLN A 40 -4.41 1.44 4.38
C GLN A 40 -5.04 2.81 4.15
N SER A 41 -4.93 3.35 2.93
CA SER A 41 -5.56 4.62 2.59
C SER A 41 -7.08 4.56 2.64
N ALA A 42 -7.68 3.46 2.19
CA ALA A 42 -9.12 3.25 2.25
C ALA A 42 -9.61 3.12 3.70
N GLU A 43 -8.90 2.36 4.55
CA GLU A 43 -9.19 2.21 5.98
C GLU A 43 -9.14 3.55 6.70
N LEU A 44 -8.08 4.33 6.50
CA LEU A 44 -7.93 5.66 7.08
C LEU A 44 -9.11 6.57 6.68
N ARG A 45 -9.50 6.53 5.40
CA ARG A 45 -10.62 7.34 4.90
C ARG A 45 -11.95 6.90 5.52
N ILE A 46 -12.16 5.60 5.71
CA ILE A 46 -13.34 5.06 6.41
C ILE A 46 -13.37 5.55 7.86
N GLU A 47 -12.23 5.52 8.56
CA GLU A 47 -12.15 6.02 9.94
C GLU A 47 -12.47 7.50 10.04
N GLN A 48 -11.92 8.33 9.15
CA GLN A 48 -12.21 9.76 9.10
C GLN A 48 -13.71 10.03 8.87
N LEU A 49 -14.34 9.29 7.95
CA LEU A 49 -15.77 9.42 7.67
C LEU A 49 -16.63 8.96 8.86
N LYS A 50 -16.22 7.92 9.60
CA LYS A 50 -16.91 7.47 10.82
C LYS A 50 -16.86 8.55 11.90
N ARG A 51 -15.67 9.10 12.17
CA ARG A 51 -15.45 10.21 13.13
C ARG A 51 -16.20 11.50 12.74
N ALA A 52 -16.27 11.80 11.45
CA ALA A 52 -17.07 12.94 10.99
C ALA A 52 -18.57 12.72 11.22
N LYS A 53 -19.05 11.48 11.07
CA LYS A 53 -20.47 11.14 11.23
C LYS A 53 -20.92 11.06 12.70
N ASP A 54 -20.02 10.71 13.61
CA ASP A 54 -20.32 10.66 15.06
C ASP A 54 -20.17 12.03 15.76
N GLY A 55 -19.84 13.09 15.01
CA GLY A 55 -19.71 14.46 15.52
C GLY A 55 -18.37 14.75 16.19
N SER A 56 -17.42 13.82 16.16
CA SER A 56 -16.07 14.01 16.71
C SER A 56 -15.24 14.93 15.81
N PRO A 57 -14.53 15.94 16.35
CA PRO A 57 -13.66 16.80 15.54
C PRO A 57 -12.54 15.97 14.88
N VAL A 58 -12.33 16.19 13.59
CA VAL A 58 -11.21 15.61 12.83
C VAL A 58 -9.94 16.35 13.24
N LEU A 59 -9.09 15.69 14.02
CA LEU A 59 -7.78 16.22 14.41
C LEU A 59 -6.77 15.90 13.30
N GLU A 60 -6.33 16.91 12.56
CA GLU A 60 -5.12 16.80 11.74
C GLU A 60 -3.89 16.86 12.64
N THR A 61 -3.00 15.87 12.52
CA THR A 61 -1.72 15.88 13.21
C THR A 61 -0.85 16.99 12.66
N PHE A 62 -0.62 18.02 13.47
CA PHE A 62 0.33 19.08 13.20
C PHE A 62 1.75 18.48 13.23
N ALA A 63 2.35 18.24 12.07
CA ALA A 63 3.77 17.93 11.99
C ALA A 63 4.54 19.21 12.38
N PRO A 64 5.39 19.18 13.43
CA PRO A 64 6.12 20.37 13.83
C PRO A 64 7.08 20.77 12.71
N SER A 65 6.96 22.01 12.22
CA SER A 65 7.95 22.61 11.32
C SER A 65 9.34 22.53 11.98
N PRO A 66 10.40 22.14 11.24
CA PRO A 66 11.74 22.13 11.80
C PRO A 66 12.09 23.54 12.26
N ARG A 67 12.38 23.68 13.56
CA ARG A 67 12.85 24.94 14.15
C ARG A 67 14.20 25.25 13.49
N PRO A 68 14.43 26.47 12.95
CA PRO A 68 15.74 26.82 12.45
C PRO A 68 16.72 26.75 13.62
N GLU A 69 17.73 25.88 13.50
CA GLU A 69 18.88 25.84 14.40
C GLU A 69 19.54 27.21 14.35
N ALA A 70 19.64 27.86 15.51
CA ALA A 70 20.38 29.12 15.64
C ALA A 70 21.87 28.78 15.78
N ASP A 71 22.69 29.49 14.98
CA ASP A 71 24.17 29.51 14.91
C ASP A 71 24.91 29.16 16.21
#